data_AF-A0AA87CPA6-F1
#
_entry.id   AF-A0AA87CPA6-F1
#
_cell.length_a   1.000
_cell.length_b   1.000
_cell.length_c   1.000
_cell.angle_alpha   90.00
_cell.angle_beta   90.00
_cell.angle_gamma   90.00
#
_symmetry.space_group_name_H-M   'P 1'
#
loop_
_entity.id
_entity.type
_entity.pdbx_description
1 polymer ?
#
loop_
_entity_poly.entity_id
_entity_poly.type
_entity_poly.pdbx_seq_one_letter_code
_entity_poly.pdbx_strand_id
1 'polypeptide(L)' 'MPKYRIDPDLAFIAHCTNDDLSLLVSVLTHDHKDGKKRWSERLTRKPEYQLYYPNHQ' A
#
# COMPACT_ATOMS: atom_id res chain seq x y z
N MET A 1 8.02 9.41 16.71
CA MET A 1 7.75 8.10 16.09
C MET A 1 6.26 8.03 15.75
N PRO A 2 5.85 7.53 14.57
CA PRO A 2 4.44 7.37 14.26
C PRO A 2 3.84 6.34 15.22
N LYS A 3 2.79 6.74 15.97
CA LYS A 3 2.00 5.80 16.76
C LYS A 3 1.07 5.08 15.78
N TYR A 4 1.31 3.80 15.56
CA TYR A 4 0.32 2.94 14.90
C TYR A 4 -0.89 2.88 15.82
N ARG A 5 -1.98 3.53 15.41
CA ARG A 5 -3.25 3.45 16.08
C ARG A 5 -4.02 2.32 15.43
N ILE A 6 -4.55 1.40 16.23
CA ILE A 6 -5.57 0.49 15.74
C ILE A 6 -6.79 1.35 15.43
N ASP A 7 -7.11 1.43 14.15
CA ASP A 7 -8.33 2.03 13.65
C ASP A 7 -9.30 0.87 13.34
N PRO A 8 -10.31 0.62 14.19
CA PRO A 8 -11.25 -0.47 13.98
C PRO A 8 -11.94 -0.41 12.62
N ASP A 9 -12.17 0.80 12.10
CA ASP A 9 -12.84 1.00 10.82
C ASP A 9 -11.93 0.62 9.64
N LEU A 10 -10.62 0.49 9.87
CA LEU A 10 -9.64 0.03 8.87
C LEU A 10 -9.16 -1.41 9.10
N ALA A 11 -9.63 -2.09 10.14
CA ALA A 11 -9.22 -3.46 10.45
C ALA A 11 -9.58 -4.46 9.34
N PHE A 12 -10.59 -4.14 8.52
CA PHE A 12 -10.98 -4.97 7.38
C PHE A 12 -9.90 -5.06 6.30
N ILE A 13 -9.01 -4.06 6.19
CA ILE A 13 -7.94 -4.02 5.17
C ILE A 13 -7.02 -5.25 5.28
N ALA A 14 -6.83 -5.78 6.49
CA ALA A 14 -6.04 -6.99 6.74
C ALA A 14 -6.67 -8.27 6.16
N HIS A 15 -7.94 -8.23 5.78
CA HIS A 15 -8.69 -9.36 5.22
C HIS A 15 -8.96 -9.22 3.72
N CYS A 16 -8.54 -8.10 3.11
CA CYS A 16 -8.69 -7.84 1.69
C CYS A 16 -7.71 -8.68 0.87
N THR A 17 -8.14 -9.09 -0.32
CA THR A 17 -7.27 -9.75 -1.30
C THR A 17 -6.29 -8.74 -1.94
N ASN A 18 -5.25 -9.23 -2.60
CA ASN A 18 -4.34 -8.36 -3.36
C ASN A 18 -5.08 -7.55 -4.45
N ASP A 19 -6.12 -8.13 -5.05
CA ASP A 19 -6.95 -7.45 -6.05
C ASP A 19 -7.77 -6.32 -5.42
N ASP A 20 -8.38 -6.56 -4.25
CA ASP A 20 -9.11 -5.53 -3.48
C ASP A 20 -8.19 -4.35 -3.09
N LEU A 21 -6.92 -4.65 -2.78
CA LEU A 21 -5.93 -3.64 -2.37
C LEU A 21 -5.25 -2.94 -3.55
N SER A 22 -5.44 -3.39 -4.79
CA SER A 22 -4.72 -2.87 -5.96
C SER A 22 -4.90 -1.36 -6.15
N LEU A 23 -6.11 -0.84 -5.97
CA LEU A 23 -6.41 0.58 -6.05
C LEU A 23 -5.72 1.37 -4.92
N LEU A 24 -5.77 0.86 -3.69
CA LEU A 24 -5.10 1.49 -2.55
C LEU A 24 -3.59 1.57 -2.79
N VAL A 25 -2.97 0.47 -3.23
CA VAL A 25 -1.54 0.45 -3.56
C VAL A 25 -1.22 1.47 -4.64
N SER A 26 -2.02 1.57 -5.70
CA SER A 26 -1.86 2.59 -6.75
C SER A 26 -1.96 4.01 -6.17
N VAL A 27 -2.97 4.29 -5.34
CA VAL A 27 -3.17 5.60 -4.68
C VAL A 27 -2.05 5.92 -3.68
N LEU A 28 -1.31 4.94 -3.17
CA LEU A 28 -0.14 5.18 -2.33
C LEU A 28 1.15 5.37 -3.13
N THR A 29 1.23 4.81 -4.34
CA THR A 29 2.49 4.68 -5.10
C THR A 29 2.56 5.50 -6.38
N HIS A 30 1.43 5.83 -7.00
CA HIS A 30 1.38 6.55 -8.28
C HIS A 30 0.42 7.75 -8.24
N ASP A 31 0.88 8.91 -8.71
CA ASP A 31 0.06 10.11 -8.84
C ASP A 31 -1.15 9.84 -9.75
N HIS A 32 -2.33 10.23 -9.29
CA HIS A 32 -3.58 9.95 -9.98
C HIS A 32 -3.76 10.78 -11.27
N LYS A 33 -2.97 11.84 -11.47
CA LYS A 33 -3.05 12.73 -12.63
C LYS A 33 -2.22 12.23 -13.79
N ASP A 34 -1.01 11.73 -13.53
CA ASP A 34 -0.06 11.33 -14.57
C ASP A 34 0.38 9.87 -14.51
N GLY A 35 -0.09 9.11 -13.50
CA GLY A 35 0.23 7.70 -13.32
C GLY A 35 1.69 7.45 -12.94
N LYS A 36 2.49 8.48 -12.66
CA LYS A 36 3.90 8.33 -12.31
C LYS A 36 4.07 8.05 -10.83
N LYS A 37 5.16 7.35 -10.53
CA LYS A 37 5.59 7.04 -9.17
C LYS A 37 5.71 8.30 -8.30
N ARG A 38 5.08 8.32 -7.13
CA ARG A 38 5.09 9.48 -6.21
C ARG A 38 6.48 9.70 -5.63
N TRP A 39 6.99 10.92 -5.71
CA TRP A 39 8.34 11.19 -5.18
C TRP A 39 8.50 10.89 -3.69
N SER A 40 7.43 11.06 -2.92
CA SER A 40 7.41 10.82 -1.47
C SER A 40 7.12 9.37 -1.08
N GLU A 41 6.75 8.47 -2.01
CA GLU A 41 6.45 7.10 -1.60
C GLU A 41 7.71 6.32 -1.23
N ARG A 42 7.57 5.49 -0.20
CA ARG A 42 8.64 4.61 0.27
C ARG A 42 8.24 3.13 0.23
N LEU A 43 6.96 2.82 0.02
CA LEU A 43 6.41 1.46 0.05
C LEU A 43 7.13 0.54 -0.94
N THR A 44 7.21 0.94 -2.21
CA THR A 44 7.85 0.15 -3.28
C THR A 44 9.36 0.01 -3.13
N ARG A 45 9.98 0.73 -2.20
CA ARG A 45 11.43 0.64 -1.89
C ARG A 45 11.70 -0.28 -0.71
N LYS A 46 10.67 -0.75 -0.02
CA LYS A 46 10.81 -1.66 1.12
C LYS A 46 11.15 -3.07 0.60
N PRO A 47 12.24 -3.69 1.10
CA PRO A 47 12.60 -5.05 0.70
C PRO A 47 11.46 -6.05 0.89
N GLU A 48 10.70 -5.91 1.98
CA GLU A 48 9.57 -6.78 2.31
C GLU A 48 8.47 -6.64 1.26
N TYR A 49 8.13 -5.41 0.86
CA TYR A 49 7.16 -5.18 -0.21
C TYR A 49 7.63 -5.83 -1.51
N GLN A 50 8.90 -5.67 -1.88
CA GLN A 50 9.45 -6.24 -3.12
C GLN A 50 9.48 -7.77 -3.09
N LEU A 51 9.75 -8.38 -1.93
CA LEU A 51 9.83 -9.83 -1.77
C LEU A 51 8.47 -10.50 -2.01
N TYR A 52 7.38 -9.85 -1.58
CA TYR A 52 6.03 -10.42 -1.67
C TYR A 52 5.21 -9.86 -2.84
N TYR A 53 5.65 -8.80 -3.53
CA TYR A 53 4.90 -8.26 -4.67
C TYR A 53 4.84 -9.26 -5.84
N PRO A 54 3.70 -9.41 -6.54
CA PRO A 54 2.43 -8.71 -6.33
C PRO A 54 1.50 -9.37 -5.30
N ASN A 55 1.84 -10.57 -4.83
CA ASN A 55 1.00 -11.39 -3.97
C ASN A 55 1.46 -11.29 -2.51
N HIS A 56 1.06 -10.21 -1.86
CA HIS A 56 1.32 -9.98 -0.45
C HIS A 56 0.58 -11.04 0.39
N GLN A 57 1.30 -11.73 1.28
CA GLN A 57 0.80 -12.75 2.21
C GLN A 57 0.83 -12.24 3.66
#